data_AF-A0A1H3GR06-F1
#
_entry.id   AF-A0A1H3GR06-F1
#
_cell.length_a   1.000
_cell.length_b   1.000
_cell.length_c   1.000
_cell.angle_alpha   90.00
_cell.angle_beta   90.00
_cell.angle_gamma   90.00
#
_symmetry.space_group_name_H-M   'P 1'
#
loop_
_entity.id
_entity.type
_entity.pdbx_description
1 polymer ?
#
loop_
_entity_poly.entity_id
_entity_poly.type
_entity_poly.pdbx_seq_one_letter_code
_entity_poly.pdbx_strand_id
1 'polypeptide(L)' 'DARGTSVGTLAIDRFLRPVCYQNYPDAFLPEALQNANPLGIQRLVDGTPSRETL' A
#
# COMPACT_ATOMS: atom_id res chain seq x y z
N ASP A 1 -1.50 14.93 -16.67
CA ASP A 1 -2.60 14.84 -15.70
C ASP A 1 -2.42 15.96 -14.68
N ALA A 2 -3.39 16.87 -14.53
CA ALA A 2 -3.31 17.98 -13.58
C ALA A 2 -3.59 17.56 -12.13
N ARG A 3 -3.79 16.27 -11.87
CA ARG A 3 -4.16 15.70 -10.56
C ARG A 3 -3.02 15.55 -9.55
N GLY A 4 -1.87 16.21 -9.73
CA GLY A 4 -0.73 16.13 -8.81
C GLY A 4 -0.16 17.50 -8.42
N THR A 5 0.46 17.59 -7.25
CA THR A 5 1.19 18.80 -6.80
C THR A 5 2.70 18.62 -6.93
N SER A 6 3.44 19.72 -7.18
CA SER A 6 4.90 19.72 -7.18
C SER A 6 5.51 19.91 -5.78
N VAL A 7 4.73 20.42 -4.82
CA VAL A 7 5.14 20.74 -3.45
C VAL A 7 4.14 20.18 -2.44
N GLY A 8 4.64 19.75 -1.27
CA GLY A 8 3.85 19.08 -0.23
C GLY A 8 3.97 17.56 -0.29
N THR A 9 3.51 16.86 0.75
CA THR A 9 3.71 15.40 0.90
C THR A 9 3.07 14.59 -0.24
N LEU A 10 1.94 15.04 -0.78
CA LEU A 10 1.25 14.41 -1.92
C LEU A 10 2.02 14.48 -3.24
N ALA A 11 3.12 15.25 -3.33
CA ALA A 11 3.92 15.34 -4.54
C ALA A 11 4.63 14.01 -4.89
N ILE A 12 4.76 13.10 -3.91
CA ILE A 12 5.40 11.78 -4.09
C ILE A 12 4.61 10.90 -5.07
N ASP A 13 3.28 11.01 -5.10
CA ASP A 13 2.41 10.15 -5.92
C ASP A 13 2.66 10.29 -7.42
N ARG A 14 3.29 11.39 -7.86
CA ARG A 14 3.69 11.61 -9.26
C ARG A 14 4.69 10.57 -9.78
N PHE A 15 5.37 9.86 -8.89
CA PHE A 15 6.41 8.89 -9.22
C PHE A 15 6.02 7.44 -8.89
N LEU A 16 4.78 7.23 -8.42
CA LEU A 16 4.29 5.91 -8.02
C LEU A 16 3.27 5.39 -9.04
N ARG A 17 3.12 4.06 -9.08
CA ARG A 17 2.06 3.38 -9.84
C ARG A 17 1.49 2.23 -9.00
N PRO A 18 0.17 2.01 -8.98
CA PRO A 18 -0.42 0.88 -8.27
C PRO A 18 -0.10 -0.44 -8.99
N VAL A 19 0.07 -1.51 -8.21
CA VAL A 19 0.23 -2.88 -8.70
C VAL A 19 -0.61 -3.80 -7.81
N CYS A 20 -1.34 -4.73 -8.43
CA CYS A 20 -2.17 -5.71 -7.73
C CYS A 20 -1.53 -7.09 -7.78
N TYR A 21 -1.54 -7.79 -6.64
CA TYR A 21 -1.10 -9.18 -6.50
C TYR A 21 -2.33 -10.04 -6.18
N GLN A 22 -2.55 -11.11 -6.95
CA GLN A 22 -3.70 -11.99 -6.77
C GLN A 22 -3.25 -13.44 -6.62
N ASN A 23 -3.80 -14.13 -5.60
CA ASN A 23 -3.52 -15.54 -5.31
C ASN A 23 -2.00 -15.84 -5.20
N TYR A 24 -1.23 -14.90 -4.63
CA TYR A 24 0.20 -15.04 -4.43
C TYR A 24 0.48 -15.65 -3.05
N PRO A 25 1.44 -16.58 -2.91
CA PRO A 25 1.87 -17.05 -1.60
C PRO A 25 2.39 -15.90 -0.73
N ASP A 26 1.96 -15.84 0.54
CA ASP A 26 2.28 -14.74 1.46
C ASP A 26 3.79 -14.49 1.59
N ALA A 27 4.59 -15.56 1.68
CA ALA A 27 6.05 -15.48 1.76
C ALA A 27 6.74 -14.81 0.56
N PHE A 28 6.04 -14.67 -0.58
CA PHE A 28 6.54 -14.00 -1.77
C PHE A 28 5.88 -12.64 -2.04
N LEU A 29 4.94 -12.21 -1.19
CA LEU A 29 4.43 -10.85 -1.26
C LEU A 29 5.49 -9.86 -0.77
N PRO A 30 5.50 -8.63 -1.30
CA PRO A 30 6.22 -7.53 -0.68
C PRO A 30 5.81 -7.39 0.79
N GLU A 31 6.75 -7.04 1.68
CA GLU A 31 6.51 -6.93 3.13
C GLU A 31 5.29 -6.05 3.48
N ALA A 32 5.05 -4.99 2.72
CA ALA A 32 3.90 -4.09 2.89
C ALA A 32 2.52 -4.77 2.68
N LEU A 33 2.48 -5.90 1.97
CA LEU A 33 1.25 -6.63 1.65
C LEU A 33 1.12 -7.95 2.41
N GLN A 34 2.15 -8.38 3.15
CA GLN A 34 2.10 -9.62 3.92
C GLN A 34 1.05 -9.56 5.05
N ASN A 35 0.42 -10.68 5.35
CA ASN A 35 -0.67 -10.75 6.33
C ASN A 35 -0.22 -10.30 7.73
N ALA A 36 0.99 -10.66 8.13
CA ALA A 36 1.59 -10.31 9.42
C ALA A 36 1.86 -8.80 9.61
N ASN A 37 1.71 -7.97 8.56
CA ASN A 37 2.03 -6.54 8.59
C ASN A 37 3.38 -6.23 9.27
N PRO A 38 4.50 -6.81 8.81
CA PRO A 38 5.80 -6.65 9.47
C PRO A 38 6.25 -5.19 9.58
N LEU A 39 5.73 -4.31 8.71
CA LEU A 39 6.03 -2.88 8.71
C LEU A 39 5.12 -2.05 9.61
N GLY A 40 4.05 -2.62 10.18
CA GLY A 40 3.09 -1.90 11.03
C GLY A 40 2.37 -0.74 10.33
N ILE A 41 2.27 -0.78 9.00
CA ILE A 41 1.72 0.32 8.19
C ILE A 41 0.19 0.31 8.21
N GLN A 42 -0.41 1.47 7.91
CA GLN A 42 -1.84 1.57 7.66
C GLN A 42 -2.21 0.94 6.32
N ARG A 43 -3.23 0.10 6.34
CA ARG A 43 -3.79 -0.58 5.16
C ARG A 43 -5.31 -0.40 5.14
N LEU A 44 -5.91 -0.41 3.97
CA LEU A 44 -7.36 -0.56 3.85
C LEU A 44 -7.68 -2.05 3.64
N VAL A 45 -8.45 -2.62 4.55
CA VAL A 45 -8.96 -4.00 4.47
C VAL A 45 -10.48 -3.91 4.36
N ASP A 46 -11.04 -4.38 3.25
CA ASP A 46 -12.48 -4.31 2.96
C ASP A 46 -13.08 -2.89 3.16
N GLY A 47 -12.31 -1.86 2.77
CA GLY A 47 -12.70 -0.45 2.88
C GLY A 47 -12.47 0.18 4.26
N THR A 48 -12.00 -0.57 5.25
CA THR A 48 -11.76 -0.08 6.62
C THR A 48 -10.25 0.09 6.88
N PRO A 49 -9.79 1.24 7.42
CA PRO A 49 -8.40 1.43 7.82
C PRO A 49 -8.02 0.49 8.98
N SER A 50 -6.90 -0.22 8.85
CA SER A 50 -6.38 -1.15 9.86
C SER A 50 -4.85 -1.22 9.86
N ARG A 51 -4.28 -1.50 11.03
CA ARG A 51 -2.86 -1.90 11.20
C ARG A 51 -2.70 -3.34 11.67
N GLU A 52 -3.81 -4.04 11.88
CA GLU A 52 -3.80 -5.40 12.42
C GLU A 52 -3.24 -6.41 11.41
N THR A 53 -2.85 -7.57 11.94
CA THR A 53 -2.54 -8.75 11.15
C THR A 53 -3.81 -9.31 10.52
N LEU A 54 -3.71 -9.88 9.32
CA LEU A 54 -4.79 -10.58 8.62
C LEU A 54 -4.82 -12.07 8.96
#